data_AF-A0A820HUQ5-F1
#
_entry.id   AF-A0A820HUQ5-F1
#
_cell.length_a   1.000
_cell.length_b   1.000
_cell.length_c   1.000
_cell.angle_alpha   90.00
_cell.angle_beta   90.00
_cell.angle_gamma   90.00
#
_symmetry.space_group_name_H-M   'P 1'
#
loop_
_entity.id
_entity.type
_entity.pdbx_description
1 polymer ?
#
loop_
_entity_poly.entity_id
_entity_poly.type
_entity_poly.pdbx_seq_one_letter_code
_entity_poly.pdbx_strand_id
1 'polypeptide(L)'
;YQQILLHNKSQIFSINVWLPALNNQFFTLFPIDLSFNHLKSLIIERLEPNIFNSFLTNLAYLSCLSSLTIKMRKRLKNLNGIYQLIFALPTLRYNKLSLIDDQSSISLPMATNNKQLSTIEHLIINHSCKFNELFAILSYTSQLRRLNFRDTDDDDTNIGIMLPITLLNFTHLSLRIYSTNF
;
A
#
# COMPACT_ATOMS: atom_id res chain seq x y z
N TYR A 1 -22.75 -11.99 -11.45
CA TYR A 1 -21.62 -12.08 -10.50
C TYR A 1 -22.05 -11.87 -9.04
N GLN A 2 -23.01 -11.00 -8.76
CA GLN A 2 -23.45 -10.64 -7.40
C GLN A 2 -23.85 -11.84 -6.52
N GLN A 3 -24.74 -12.71 -7.02
CA GLN A 3 -25.15 -13.93 -6.30
C GLN A 3 -23.98 -14.90 -6.10
N ILE A 4 -23.10 -15.02 -7.08
CA ILE A 4 -21.90 -15.88 -7.00
C ILE A 4 -21.00 -15.39 -5.86
N LEU A 5 -20.74 -14.08 -5.75
CA LEU A 5 -19.94 -13.52 -4.66
C LEU A 5 -20.62 -13.73 -3.31
N LEU A 6 -21.92 -13.45 -3.19
CA LEU A 6 -22.67 -13.57 -1.93
C LEU A 6 -22.64 -14.98 -1.35
N HIS A 7 -22.81 -16.02 -2.18
CA HIS A 7 -22.88 -17.39 -1.72
C HIS A 7 -21.51 -18.05 -1.51
N ASN A 8 -20.43 -17.46 -2.04
CA ASN A 8 -19.11 -18.08 -2.03
C ASN A 8 -18.06 -17.27 -1.24
N LYS A 9 -18.45 -16.26 -0.45
CA LYS A 9 -17.51 -15.37 0.26
C LYS A 9 -16.41 -16.11 1.04
N SER A 10 -16.78 -17.15 1.77
CA SER A 10 -15.83 -17.98 2.53
C SER A 10 -14.91 -18.84 1.65
N GLN A 11 -15.30 -19.16 0.42
CA GLN A 11 -14.49 -19.97 -0.48
C GLN A 11 -13.54 -19.12 -1.34
N ILE A 12 -13.65 -17.79 -1.28
CA ILE A 12 -12.87 -16.89 -2.12
C ILE A 12 -11.51 -16.59 -1.48
N PHE A 13 -10.44 -17.05 -2.15
CA PHE A 13 -9.06 -16.81 -1.75
C PHE A 13 -8.43 -15.57 -2.41
N SER A 14 -8.96 -15.13 -3.55
CA SER A 14 -8.44 -13.97 -4.26
C SER A 14 -9.55 -13.21 -4.96
N ILE A 15 -9.45 -11.88 -4.92
CA ILE A 15 -10.36 -10.98 -5.62
C ILE A 15 -9.50 -10.02 -6.45
N ASN A 16 -9.85 -9.90 -7.73
CA ASN A 16 -9.35 -8.85 -8.60
C ASN A 16 -10.53 -8.04 -9.12
N VAL A 17 -10.61 -6.77 -8.71
CA VAL A 17 -11.67 -5.86 -9.12
C VAL A 17 -11.08 -4.73 -9.94
N TRP A 18 -11.57 -4.60 -11.16
CA TRP A 18 -11.40 -3.40 -11.96
C TRP A 18 -12.71 -2.61 -11.96
N LEU A 19 -12.70 -1.42 -11.34
CA LEU A 19 -13.88 -0.57 -11.28
C LEU A 19 -13.83 0.50 -12.37
N PRO A 20 -14.80 0.57 -13.29
CA PRO A 20 -14.96 1.77 -14.09
C PRO A 20 -15.31 2.94 -13.16
N ALA A 21 -14.78 4.14 -13.46
CA ALA A 21 -14.84 5.34 -12.60
C ALA A 21 -16.26 5.85 -12.26
N LEU A 22 -17.31 5.21 -12.76
CA LEU A 22 -18.72 5.53 -12.52
C LEU A 22 -19.43 4.49 -11.63
N ASN A 23 -18.76 3.39 -11.24
CA ASN A 23 -19.41 2.27 -10.53
C ASN A 23 -18.99 2.18 -9.06
N ASN A 24 -19.26 3.25 -8.31
CA ASN A 24 -18.95 3.37 -6.88
C ASN A 24 -19.78 2.44 -5.99
N GLN A 25 -20.82 1.81 -6.54
CA GLN A 25 -21.73 0.97 -5.78
C GLN A 25 -21.16 -0.41 -5.47
N PHE A 26 -20.03 -0.81 -6.06
CA PHE A 26 -19.50 -2.16 -5.84
C PHE A 26 -19.20 -2.41 -4.35
N PHE A 27 -18.46 -1.53 -3.68
CA PHE A 27 -18.12 -1.72 -2.27
C PHE A 27 -19.26 -1.40 -1.30
N THR A 28 -20.25 -0.62 -1.73
CA THR A 28 -21.47 -0.43 -0.93
C THR A 28 -22.37 -1.65 -0.99
N LEU A 29 -22.43 -2.34 -2.13
CA LEU A 29 -23.24 -3.56 -2.32
C LEU A 29 -22.50 -4.83 -1.87
N PHE A 30 -21.17 -4.83 -1.96
CA PHE A 30 -20.29 -5.96 -1.64
C PHE A 30 -19.12 -5.46 -0.77
N PRO A 31 -19.39 -5.13 0.51
CA PRO A 31 -18.32 -4.81 1.44
C PRO A 31 -17.39 -6.02 1.56
N ILE A 32 -16.08 -5.78 1.43
CA ILE A 32 -15.08 -6.79 1.76
C ILE A 32 -14.89 -6.74 3.27
N ASP A 33 -15.54 -7.67 3.95
CA ASP A 33 -15.64 -7.75 5.40
C ASP A 33 -15.19 -9.14 5.90
N LEU A 34 -15.38 -9.40 7.20
CA LEU A 34 -15.03 -10.64 7.90
C LEU A 34 -15.60 -11.93 7.27
N SER A 35 -16.65 -11.84 6.44
CA SER A 35 -17.19 -13.02 5.75
C SER A 35 -16.27 -13.56 4.66
N PHE A 36 -15.27 -12.79 4.23
CA PHE A 36 -14.16 -13.22 3.37
C PHE A 36 -13.00 -13.80 4.20
N ASN A 37 -13.29 -14.74 5.09
CA ASN A 37 -12.36 -15.28 6.09
C ASN A 37 -11.13 -16.00 5.51
N HIS A 38 -11.17 -16.43 4.25
CA HIS A 38 -10.07 -17.09 3.56
C HIS A 38 -9.39 -16.21 2.49
N LEU A 39 -9.77 -14.93 2.37
CA LEU A 39 -9.22 -14.05 1.35
C LEU A 39 -7.74 -13.76 1.63
N LYS A 40 -6.88 -14.15 0.68
CA LYS A 40 -5.43 -14.00 0.75
C LYS A 40 -4.91 -12.85 -0.10
N SER A 41 -5.53 -12.60 -1.25
CA SER A 41 -5.05 -11.61 -2.21
C SER A 41 -6.16 -10.71 -2.71
N LEU A 42 -5.92 -9.40 -2.68
CA LEU A 42 -6.85 -8.39 -3.13
C LEU A 42 -6.16 -7.43 -4.10
N ILE A 43 -6.68 -7.34 -5.31
CA ILE A 43 -6.23 -6.41 -6.34
C ILE A 43 -7.40 -5.48 -6.66
N ILE A 44 -7.19 -4.18 -6.49
CA ILE A 44 -8.21 -3.16 -6.75
C ILE A 44 -7.64 -2.10 -7.68
N GLU A 45 -8.31 -1.92 -8.82
CA GLU A 45 -8.04 -0.82 -9.72
C GLU A 45 -9.16 0.22 -9.70
N ARG A 46 -8.74 1.49 -9.67
CA ARG A 46 -9.58 2.70 -9.74
C ARG A 46 -10.53 2.84 -8.54
N LEU A 47 -10.04 2.53 -7.35
CA LEU A 47 -10.73 2.85 -6.10
C LEU A 47 -10.92 4.37 -5.98
N GLU A 48 -12.09 4.80 -5.50
CA GLU A 48 -12.36 6.23 -5.29
C GLU A 48 -11.71 6.76 -4.00
N PRO A 49 -11.14 7.97 -3.99
CA PRO A 49 -10.46 8.52 -2.81
C PRO A 49 -11.34 8.62 -1.56
N ASN A 50 -12.64 8.87 -1.71
CA ASN A 50 -13.56 9.12 -0.59
C ASN A 50 -13.84 7.87 0.27
N ILE A 51 -13.77 6.67 -0.30
CA ILE A 51 -14.00 5.40 0.40
C ILE A 51 -12.69 4.70 0.79
N PHE A 52 -11.54 5.28 0.43
CA PHE A 52 -10.25 4.61 0.55
C PHE A 52 -9.89 4.25 1.99
N ASN A 53 -10.09 5.19 2.93
CA ASN A 53 -9.75 4.96 4.34
C ASN A 53 -10.67 3.93 4.97
N SER A 54 -11.99 4.04 4.78
CA SER A 54 -12.95 3.06 5.31
C SER A 54 -12.72 1.67 4.71
N PHE A 55 -12.38 1.61 3.43
CA PHE A 55 -11.99 0.38 2.77
C PHE A 55 -10.76 -0.26 3.45
N LEU A 56 -9.66 0.49 3.67
CA LEU A 56 -8.47 -0.04 4.34
C LEU A 56 -8.75 -0.47 5.79
N THR A 57 -9.55 0.29 6.54
CA THR A 57 -9.95 -0.09 7.90
C THR A 57 -10.67 -1.44 7.92
N ASN A 58 -11.53 -1.71 6.93
CA ASN A 58 -12.21 -3.01 6.85
C ASN A 58 -11.25 -4.17 6.57
N LEU A 59 -10.16 -3.93 5.84
CA LEU A 59 -9.16 -4.96 5.57
C LEU A 59 -8.41 -5.41 6.83
N ALA A 60 -8.33 -4.58 7.87
CA ALA A 60 -7.65 -4.92 9.12
C ALA A 60 -8.28 -6.15 9.82
N TYR A 61 -9.56 -6.41 9.53
CA TYR A 61 -10.29 -7.56 10.07
C TYR A 61 -10.05 -8.86 9.29
N LEU A 62 -9.42 -8.79 8.11
CA LEU A 62 -9.19 -9.96 7.26
C LEU A 62 -7.95 -10.73 7.72
N SER A 63 -8.17 -11.77 8.51
CA SER A 63 -7.10 -12.57 9.11
C SER A 63 -6.14 -13.20 8.10
N CYS A 64 -6.58 -13.48 6.87
CA CYS A 64 -5.76 -14.16 5.86
C CYS A 64 -5.14 -13.23 4.79
N LEU A 65 -5.43 -11.92 4.82
CA LEU A 65 -5.03 -11.01 3.74
C LEU A 65 -3.52 -10.77 3.74
N SER A 66 -2.82 -11.49 2.86
CA SER A 66 -1.36 -11.46 2.75
C SER A 66 -0.84 -10.63 1.58
N SER A 67 -1.70 -10.30 0.62
CA SER A 67 -1.34 -9.53 -0.57
C SER A 67 -2.40 -8.47 -0.90
N LEU A 68 -1.95 -7.23 -1.01
CA LEU A 68 -2.77 -6.08 -1.39
C LEU A 68 -2.11 -5.30 -2.52
N THR A 69 -2.84 -5.16 -3.63
CA THR A 69 -2.47 -4.27 -4.73
C THR A 69 -3.57 -3.25 -4.94
N ILE A 70 -3.23 -1.98 -4.84
CA ILE A 70 -4.15 -0.88 -5.11
C ILE A 70 -3.57 0.02 -6.19
N LYS A 71 -4.38 0.33 -7.19
CA LYS A 71 -4.02 1.23 -8.29
C LYS A 71 -5.07 2.32 -8.41
N MET A 72 -4.66 3.56 -8.28
CA MET A 72 -5.52 4.74 -8.36
C MET A 72 -5.05 5.70 -9.44
N ARG A 73 -6.01 6.45 -9.99
CA ARG A 73 -5.77 7.54 -10.96
C ARG A 73 -6.09 8.93 -10.39
N LYS A 74 -6.49 8.99 -9.13
CA LYS A 74 -6.91 10.21 -8.44
C LYS A 74 -5.98 10.42 -7.26
N ARG A 75 -5.65 11.68 -6.99
CA ARG A 75 -4.79 12.09 -5.88
C ARG A 75 -5.45 11.75 -4.54
N LEU A 76 -4.63 11.31 -3.59
CA LEU A 76 -5.03 11.04 -2.22
C LEU A 76 -4.59 12.18 -1.31
N LYS A 77 -5.51 12.76 -0.54
CA LYS A 77 -5.20 13.91 0.33
C LYS A 77 -4.35 13.57 1.56
N ASN A 78 -4.30 12.31 1.98
CA ASN A 78 -3.64 11.90 3.24
C ASN A 78 -2.86 10.59 3.06
N LEU A 79 -1.73 10.64 2.36
CA LEU A 79 -0.86 9.48 2.18
C LEU A 79 -0.31 8.94 3.51
N ASN A 80 -0.05 9.82 4.48
CA ASN A 80 0.44 9.41 5.81
C ASN A 80 -0.53 8.44 6.50
N GLY A 81 -1.81 8.81 6.61
CA GLY A 81 -2.83 7.96 7.21
C GLY A 81 -3.02 6.66 6.44
N ILE A 82 -2.85 6.70 5.11
CA ILE A 82 -2.96 5.51 4.25
C ILE A 82 -1.83 4.52 4.52
N TYR A 83 -0.59 4.99 4.56
CA TYR A 83 0.55 4.13 4.89
C TYR A 83 0.44 3.57 6.31
N GLN A 84 0.00 4.38 7.29
CA GLN A 84 -0.25 3.90 8.65
C GLN A 84 -1.31 2.78 8.69
N LEU A 85 -2.41 2.93 7.97
CA LEU A 85 -3.44 1.90 7.87
C LEU A 85 -2.91 0.63 7.17
N ILE A 86 -2.14 0.78 6.10
CA ILE A 86 -1.51 -0.36 5.39
C ILE A 86 -0.54 -1.10 6.32
N PHE A 87 0.32 -0.39 7.04
CA PHE A 87 1.30 -1.00 7.94
C PHE A 87 0.67 -1.67 9.15
N ALA A 88 -0.53 -1.24 9.55
CA ALA A 88 -1.30 -1.87 10.61
C ALA A 88 -2.01 -3.18 10.18
N LEU A 89 -2.02 -3.54 8.89
CA LEU A 89 -2.64 -4.78 8.42
C LEU A 89 -1.81 -6.00 8.91
N PRO A 90 -2.39 -6.87 9.75
CA PRO A 90 -1.60 -7.79 10.58
C PRO A 90 -0.89 -8.88 9.79
N THR A 91 -1.50 -9.38 8.71
CA THR A 91 -0.97 -10.51 7.94
C THR A 91 -0.43 -10.12 6.56
N LEU A 92 -0.35 -8.82 6.28
CA LEU A 92 0.03 -8.31 4.97
C LEU A 92 1.54 -8.44 4.72
N ARG A 93 1.91 -9.34 3.81
CA ARG A 93 3.31 -9.58 3.42
C ARG A 93 3.69 -8.88 2.13
N TYR A 94 2.73 -8.64 1.24
CA TYR A 94 2.93 -7.97 -0.03
C TYR A 94 2.02 -6.75 -0.13
N ASN A 95 2.62 -5.59 -0.39
CA ASN A 95 1.90 -4.37 -0.71
C ASN A 95 2.41 -3.75 -2.01
N LYS A 96 1.47 -3.37 -2.88
CA LYS A 96 1.71 -2.50 -4.03
C LYS A 96 0.72 -1.36 -4.03
N LEU A 97 1.22 -0.13 -3.90
CA LEU A 97 0.44 1.08 -4.03
C LEU A 97 0.88 1.84 -5.28
N SER A 98 -0.04 2.00 -6.24
CA SER A 98 0.20 2.71 -7.49
C SER A 98 -0.71 3.92 -7.60
N LEU A 99 -0.15 5.12 -7.48
CA LEU A 99 -0.91 6.38 -7.57
C LEU A 99 -0.40 7.15 -8.78
N ILE A 100 -1.21 7.14 -9.83
CA ILE A 100 -0.88 7.82 -11.09
C ILE A 100 -1.13 9.32 -10.88
N ASP A 101 -0.14 10.14 -11.26
CA ASP A 101 -0.16 11.61 -11.18
C ASP A 101 -0.33 12.21 -9.78
N ASP A 102 -0.02 11.41 -8.74
CA ASP A 102 0.02 11.89 -7.36
C ASP A 102 1.39 12.46 -7.02
N GLN A 103 1.38 13.73 -6.58
CA GLN A 103 2.55 14.50 -6.15
C GLN A 103 2.43 14.86 -4.65
N SER A 104 1.52 14.20 -3.93
CA SER A 104 1.35 14.44 -2.51
C SER A 104 2.59 13.99 -1.75
N SER A 105 3.09 14.85 -0.87
CA SER A 105 4.22 14.51 -0.01
C SER A 105 3.79 13.60 1.14
N ILE A 106 4.74 12.82 1.62
CA ILE A 106 4.62 11.94 2.77
C ILE A 106 5.43 12.54 3.91
N SER A 107 4.79 12.78 5.03
CA SER A 107 5.44 13.29 6.24
C SER A 107 5.23 12.32 7.41
N LEU A 108 5.53 11.04 7.15
CA LEU A 108 5.50 10.01 8.17
C LEU A 108 6.60 10.26 9.21
N PRO A 109 6.28 10.25 10.52
CA PRO A 109 7.32 10.26 11.54
C PRO A 109 8.11 8.95 11.46
N MET A 110 9.39 8.96 11.86
CA MET A 110 10.13 7.72 12.01
C MET A 110 9.39 6.75 12.95
N ALA A 111 9.42 5.47 12.60
CA ALA A 111 9.00 4.43 13.52
C ALA A 111 9.92 4.45 14.74
N THR A 112 9.34 4.40 15.93
CA THR A 112 10.08 4.19 17.17
C THR A 112 9.92 2.74 17.57
N ASN A 113 10.87 2.18 18.34
CA ASN A 113 10.88 0.77 18.74
C ASN A 113 9.60 0.31 19.47
N ASN A 114 8.79 1.25 19.99
CA ASN A 114 7.54 0.98 20.69
C ASN A 114 6.31 0.94 19.76
N LYS A 115 6.46 1.16 18.44
CA LYS A 115 5.36 1.10 17.47
C LYS A 115 5.23 -0.28 16.85
N GLN A 116 4.00 -0.62 16.46
CA GLN A 116 3.70 -1.81 15.68
C GLN A 116 4.41 -1.73 14.32
N LEU A 117 5.40 -2.61 14.13
CA LEU A 117 6.11 -2.76 12.87
C LEU A 117 5.26 -3.60 11.91
N SER A 118 5.36 -3.27 10.62
CA SER A 118 4.65 -3.97 9.57
C SER A 118 5.25 -5.35 9.30
N THR A 119 4.39 -6.30 8.90
CA THR A 119 4.79 -7.65 8.45
C THR A 119 5.12 -7.71 6.95
N ILE A 120 5.17 -6.55 6.28
CA ILE A 120 5.46 -6.47 4.85
C ILE A 120 6.88 -6.94 4.55
N GLU A 121 6.97 -7.94 3.68
CA GLU A 121 8.22 -8.49 3.12
C GLU A 121 8.48 -7.96 1.70
N HIS A 122 7.43 -7.56 0.99
CA HIS A 122 7.49 -7.07 -0.39
C HIS A 122 6.74 -5.75 -0.52
N LEU A 123 7.45 -4.67 -0.81
CA LEU A 123 6.88 -3.34 -0.94
C LEU A 123 7.12 -2.77 -2.34
N ILE A 124 6.05 -2.32 -2.99
CA ILE A 124 6.11 -1.62 -4.27
C ILE A 124 5.45 -0.25 -4.12
N ILE A 125 6.29 0.79 -4.16
CA ILE A 125 5.90 2.20 -4.15
C ILE A 125 5.94 2.69 -5.59
N ASN A 126 4.76 2.87 -6.19
CA ASN A 126 4.63 3.30 -7.58
C ASN A 126 3.83 4.60 -7.66
N HIS A 127 4.37 5.63 -7.03
CA HIS A 127 3.92 7.02 -7.08
C HIS A 127 5.12 7.92 -6.75
N SER A 128 4.95 9.24 -6.84
CA SER A 128 6.01 10.18 -6.44
C SER A 128 6.36 9.98 -4.98
N CYS A 129 7.63 9.73 -4.68
CA CYS A 129 8.10 9.56 -3.33
C CYS A 129 9.58 9.94 -3.29
N LYS A 130 9.94 10.84 -2.37
CA LYS A 130 11.32 11.28 -2.16
C LYS A 130 12.09 10.26 -1.31
N PHE A 131 13.41 10.29 -1.34
CA PHE A 131 14.28 9.45 -0.52
C PHE A 131 13.98 9.64 0.98
N ASN A 132 13.86 10.86 1.48
CA ASN A 132 13.55 11.09 2.90
C ASN A 132 12.20 10.46 3.32
N GLU A 133 11.21 10.50 2.44
CA GLU A 133 9.91 9.85 2.61
C GLU A 133 10.04 8.32 2.57
N LEU A 134 10.86 7.81 1.65
CA LEU A 134 11.18 6.39 1.56
C LEU A 134 11.83 5.90 2.86
N PHE A 135 12.81 6.61 3.42
CA PHE A 135 13.40 6.27 4.72
C PHE A 135 12.32 6.20 5.82
N ALA A 136 11.37 7.14 5.81
CA ALA A 136 10.25 7.07 6.75
C ALA A 136 9.42 5.81 6.58
N ILE A 137 9.05 5.46 5.35
CA ILE A 137 8.33 4.23 5.05
C ILE A 137 9.13 2.99 5.50
N LEU A 138 10.42 2.92 5.16
CA LEU A 138 11.28 1.78 5.46
C LEU A 138 11.46 1.56 6.97
N SER A 139 11.39 2.63 7.78
CA SER A 139 11.46 2.50 9.24
C SER A 139 10.33 1.63 9.83
N TYR A 140 9.19 1.51 9.15
CA TYR A 140 8.06 0.67 9.56
C TYR A 140 8.14 -0.77 9.05
N THR A 141 9.00 -1.07 8.07
CA THR A 141 9.03 -2.37 7.37
C THR A 141 10.32 -3.14 7.68
N SER A 142 10.55 -3.50 8.94
CA SER A 142 11.79 -4.17 9.37
C SER A 142 11.96 -5.59 8.77
N GLN A 143 10.87 -6.22 8.34
CA GLN A 143 10.86 -7.54 7.71
C GLN A 143 11.06 -7.50 6.18
N LEU A 144 11.31 -6.31 5.61
CA LEU A 144 11.37 -6.11 4.17
C LEU A 144 12.48 -6.94 3.54
N ARG A 145 12.11 -7.71 2.51
CA ARG A 145 13.01 -8.51 1.68
C ARG A 145 13.19 -7.90 0.30
N ARG A 146 12.13 -7.31 -0.25
CA ARG A 146 12.11 -6.74 -1.60
C ARG A 146 11.48 -5.36 -1.61
N LEU A 147 12.21 -4.40 -2.18
CA LEU A 147 11.73 -3.05 -2.45
C LEU A 147 11.71 -2.78 -3.95
N ASN A 148 10.58 -2.29 -4.45
CA ASN A 148 10.51 -1.64 -5.75
C ASN A 148 10.02 -0.21 -5.53
N PHE A 149 10.83 0.74 -5.95
CA PHE A 149 10.60 2.15 -5.71
C PHE A 149 10.84 2.95 -6.98
N ARG A 150 9.97 3.92 -7.21
CA ARG A 150 10.07 4.90 -8.28
C ARG A 150 10.43 6.25 -7.67
N ASP A 151 11.67 6.66 -7.87
CA ASP A 151 12.12 8.00 -7.56
C ASP A 151 11.66 8.95 -8.67
N THR A 152 11.17 10.12 -8.30
CA THR A 152 10.64 11.10 -9.26
C THR A 152 11.14 12.52 -9.00
N ASP A 153 12.09 12.72 -8.09
CA ASP A 153 12.51 14.06 -7.70
C ASP A 153 14.04 14.22 -7.74
N ASP A 154 14.52 15.15 -8.55
CA ASP A 154 15.96 15.44 -8.71
C ASP A 154 16.54 16.26 -7.54
N ASP A 155 15.69 16.85 -6.69
CA ASP A 155 16.09 17.79 -5.63
C ASP A 155 16.48 17.12 -4.29
N ASP A 156 16.63 15.79 -4.25
CA ASP A 156 16.97 15.05 -3.03
C ASP A 156 18.47 15.14 -2.65
N THR A 157 18.95 16.36 -2.44
CA THR A 157 20.37 16.63 -2.15
C THR A 157 20.75 16.49 -0.67
N ASN A 158 19.81 16.19 0.24
CA ASN A 158 20.02 16.17 1.69
C ASN A 158 19.92 14.77 2.32
N ILE A 159 20.53 13.76 1.69
CA ILE A 159 20.61 12.39 2.22
C ILE A 159 21.50 12.33 3.50
N GLY A 160 22.41 13.29 3.69
CA GLY A 160 23.49 13.25 4.69
C GLY A 160 23.09 13.33 6.17
N ILE A 161 21.81 13.48 6.54
CA ILE A 161 21.37 13.67 7.94
C ILE A 161 20.58 12.46 8.47
N MET A 162 20.26 11.46 7.65
CA MET A 162 19.39 10.36 8.08
C MET A 162 20.16 9.24 8.80
N LEU A 163 19.58 8.74 9.90
CA LEU A 163 20.10 7.57 10.60
C LEU A 163 20.01 6.33 9.68
N PRO A 164 21.05 5.49 9.64
CA PRO A 164 21.03 4.28 8.82
C PRO A 164 19.88 3.35 9.22
N ILE A 165 19.08 2.91 8.25
CA ILE A 165 18.08 1.85 8.45
C ILE A 165 18.72 0.51 8.11
N THR A 166 18.72 -0.41 9.08
CA THR A 166 19.20 -1.78 8.85
C THR A 166 18.01 -2.69 8.55
N LEU A 167 17.97 -3.24 7.33
CA LEU A 167 16.97 -4.22 6.91
C LEU A 167 17.61 -5.61 6.81
N LEU A 168 17.58 -6.37 7.90
CA LEU A 168 18.36 -7.62 8.07
C LEU A 168 18.06 -8.70 7.01
N ASN A 169 16.85 -8.70 6.45
CA ASN A 169 16.40 -9.72 5.48
C ASN A 169 16.34 -9.20 4.04
N PHE A 170 16.86 -7.99 3.80
CA PHE A 170 16.76 -7.33 2.52
C PHE A 170 17.66 -7.98 1.46
N THR A 171 17.06 -8.33 0.32
CA THR A 171 17.74 -9.13 -0.72
C THR A 171 17.53 -8.60 -2.12
N HIS A 172 16.48 -7.81 -2.37
CA HIS A 172 16.18 -7.30 -3.72
C HIS A 172 15.81 -5.83 -3.68
N LEU A 173 16.50 -5.05 -4.51
CA LEU A 173 16.24 -3.64 -4.74
C LEU A 173 16.00 -3.40 -6.23
N SER A 174 14.87 -2.77 -6.55
CA SER A 174 14.57 -2.26 -7.88
C SER A 174 14.29 -0.77 -7.78
N LEU A 175 15.16 0.03 -8.40
CA LEU A 175 15.03 1.48 -8.45
C LEU A 175 14.69 1.92 -9.87
N ARG A 176 13.75 2.85 -9.99
CA ARG A 176 13.52 3.61 -11.22
C ARG A 176 13.74 5.07 -10.90
N ILE A 177 14.85 5.62 -11.38
CA ILE A 177 15.23 7.02 -11.17
C ILE A 177 14.96 7.76 -12.47
N TYR A 178 14.19 8.84 -12.40
CA TYR A 178 13.96 9.74 -13.53
C TYR A 178 14.81 10.99 -13.31
N SER A 179 16.00 11.04 -13.92
CA SER A 179 16.80 12.27 -13.94
C SER A 179 16.28 13.19 -15.04
N THR A 180 15.81 14.37 -14.68
CA THR A 180 15.53 15.48 -15.61
C THR A 180 16.74 16.39 -15.74
N ASN A 181 17.88 15.84 -16.16
CA ASN A 181 19.06 16.64 -16.51
C ASN A 181 19.68 16.14 -17.84
N PHE A 182 19.41 16.89 -18.92
CA PHE A 182 20.28 17.07 -20.09
C PHE A 182 20.44 18.57 -20.32
#